data_AF-A0A7V3J062-F1
#
_entry.id   AF-A0A7V3J062-F1
#
_cell.length_a   1.000
_cell.length_b   1.000
_cell.length_c   1.000
_cell.angle_alpha   90.00
_cell.angle_beta   90.00
_cell.angle_gamma   90.00
#
_symmetry.space_group_name_H-M   'P 1'
#
loop_
_entity.id
_entity.type
_entity.pdbx_description
1 polymer ?
#
loop_
_entity_poly.entity_id
_entity_poly.type
_entity_poly.pdbx_seq_one_letter_code
_entity_poly.pdbx_strand_id
1 'polypeptide(L)' 'AIKIIRIAEFRRYGRTVRLLEIETVGGGMVIFSRWDLGTNPLDVLDALTAAGYAGRNRR' A
#
# COMPACT_ATOMS: atom_id res chain seq x y z
N ALA A 1 1.36 14.88 -4.05
CA ALA A 1 1.67 13.96 -5.16
C ALA A 1 2.23 12.66 -4.60
N ILE A 2 1.80 11.52 -5.15
CA ILE A 2 2.23 10.18 -4.73
C ILE A 2 3.53 9.84 -5.46
N LYS A 3 4.50 9.26 -4.75
CA LYS A 3 5.78 8.81 -5.27
C LYS A 3 5.81 7.29 -5.42
N ILE A 4 5.49 6.57 -4.35
CA ILE A 4 5.47 5.11 -4.32
C ILE A 4 4.24 4.63 -3.56
N ILE A 5 3.59 3.58 -4.05
CA ILE A 5 2.58 2.81 -3.33
C ILE A 5 3.06 1.36 -3.31
N ARG A 6 3.07 0.72 -2.14
CA ARG A 6 3.52 -0.67 -2.00
C ARG A 6 2.83 -1.39 -0.85
N ILE A 7 3.07 -2.70 -0.81
CA ILE A 7 2.63 -3.56 0.28
C ILE A 7 3.86 -3.96 1.10
N ALA A 8 3.79 -3.73 2.41
CA ALA A 8 4.68 -4.35 3.37
C ALA A 8 4.00 -5.59 3.95
N GLU A 9 4.64 -6.74 3.84
CA GLU A 9 4.14 -8.01 4.36
C GLU A 9 5.07 -8.54 5.44
N PHE A 10 4.51 -8.94 6.59
CA PHE A 10 5.27 -9.58 7.65
C PHE A 10 4.42 -10.61 8.40
N ARG A 11 5.09 -11.50 9.14
CA ARG A 11 4.45 -12.55 9.93
C ARG A 11 4.38 -12.13 11.40
N ARG A 12 3.18 -12.18 12.00
CA ARG A 12 2.94 -11.87 13.42
C ARG A 12 2.01 -12.90 14.05
N TYR A 13 2.47 -13.62 15.08
CA TYR A 13 1.72 -14.68 15.78
C TYR A 13 1.04 -15.68 14.83
N GLY A 14 1.78 -16.21 13.85
CA GLY A 14 1.26 -17.18 12.88
C GLY A 14 0.31 -16.60 11.83
N ARG A 15 0.10 -15.27 11.80
CA ARG A 15 -0.72 -14.58 10.79
C ARG A 15 0.16 -13.74 9.86
N THR A 16 -0.21 -13.68 8.58
CA THR A 16 0.37 -12.72 7.63
C THR A 16 -0.37 -11.41 7.80
N VAL A 17 0.38 -10.35 8.10
CA VAL A 17 -0.13 -8.99 8.17
C VAL A 17 0.40 -8.25 6.94
N ARG A 18 -0.50 -7.50 6.30
CA ARG A 18 -0.17 -6.62 5.18
C ARG A 18 -0.51 -5.20 5.57
N LEU A 19 0.34 -4.28 5.19
CA LEU A 19 0.13 -2.84 5.31
C LEU A 19 0.26 -2.21 3.92
N LEU A 20 -0.58 -1.23 3.63
CA LEU A 20 -0.44 -0.38 2.45
C LEU A 20 0.42 0.83 2.83
N GLU A 21 1.56 0.98 2.17
CA GLU A 21 2.44 2.13 2.34
C GLU A 21 2.30 3.07 1.15
N ILE A 22 2.16 4.36 1.45
CA ILE A 22 2.14 5.45 0.46
C ILE A 22 3.23 6.45 0.82
N GLU A 23 4.22 6.55 -0.05
CA GLU A 23 5.25 7.58 0.01
C GLU A 23 4.85 8.75 -0.90
N THR A 24 4.96 9.96 -0.37
CA THR A 24 4.70 11.19 -1.10
C THR A 24 5.98 11.79 -1.66
N VAL A 25 5.87 12.60 -2.71
CA VAL A 25 7.03 13.28 -3.32
C VAL A 25 7.75 14.19 -2.31
N GLY A 26 7.03 14.71 -1.31
CA GLY A 26 7.58 15.53 -0.22
C GLY A 26 8.25 14.73 0.90
N GLY A 27 8.46 13.42 0.75
CA GLY A 27 9.08 12.56 1.76
C GLY A 27 8.16 12.12 2.90
N GLY A 28 6.89 12.53 2.89
CA GLY A 28 5.88 12.03 3.83
C GLY A 28 5.54 10.56 3.56
N MET A 29 5.29 9.81 4.63
CA MET A 29 4.91 8.41 4.57
C MET A 29 3.61 8.20 5.33
N VAL A 30 2.66 7.52 4.69
CA VAL A 30 1.39 7.13 5.30
C VAL A 30 1.25 5.62 5.20
N ILE A 31 0.81 5.00 6.29
CA ILE A 31 0.70 3.54 6.41
C ILE A 31 -0.73 3.22 6.83
N PHE A 32 -1.39 2.34 6.08
CA PHE A 32 -2.73 1.87 6.38
C PHE A 32 -2.76 0.37 6.63
N SER A 33 -3.49 -0.03 7.66
CA SER A 33 -3.80 -1.41 7.95
C SER A 33 -5.16 -1.81 7.38
N ARG A 34 -5.48 -3.11 7.47
CA ARG A 34 -6.83 -3.62 7.17
C ARG A 34 -7.93 -2.91 7.98
N TRP A 35 -7.65 -2.49 9.21
CA TRP A 35 -8.65 -1.82 10.05
C TRP A 35 -8.98 -0.41 9.55
N ASP A 36 -7.97 0.29 9.04
CA ASP A 36 -8.15 1.62 8.47
C ASP A 36 -8.86 1.56 7.12
N LEU A 37 -8.55 0.55 6.31
CA LEU A 37 -9.08 0.40 4.95
C LEU A 37 -10.45 -0.27 4.91
N GLY A 38 -10.86 -0.98 5.97
CA GLY A 38 -12.06 -1.81 6.00
C GLY A 38 -12.01 -3.06 5.08
N THR A 39 -10.93 -3.25 4.31
CA THR A 39 -10.75 -4.36 3.37
C THR A 39 -9.28 -4.81 3.28
N ASN A 40 -8.99 -5.82 2.47
CA ASN A 40 -7.63 -6.31 2.24
C ASN A 40 -6.79 -5.23 1.52
N PRO A 41 -5.60 -4.88 2.05
CA PRO A 41 -4.69 -3.92 1.42
C PRO A 41 -4.32 -4.23 -0.05
N LEU A 42 -4.32 -5.50 -0.47
CA LEU A 42 -4.08 -5.86 -1.87
C LEU A 42 -5.18 -5.34 -2.79
N ASP A 43 -6.45 -5.50 -2.40
CA ASP A 43 -7.60 -5.06 -3.20
C ASP A 43 -7.57 -3.54 -3.40
N VAL A 44 -7.10 -2.80 -2.38
CA VAL A 44 -6.90 -1.34 -2.46
C VAL A 44 -5.74 -0.99 -3.38
N LEU A 45 -4.61 -1.71 -3.30
CA LEU A 45 -3.51 -1.50 -4.23
C LEU A 45 -3.93 -1.74 -5.68
N ASP A 46 -4.72 -2.79 -5.93
CA ASP A 46 -5.24 -3.09 -7.26
C ASP A 46 -6.16 -1.97 -7.76
N ALA A 47 -7.06 -1.46 -6.91
CA ALA A 47 -7.93 -0.34 -7.25
C ALA A 47 -7.14 0.96 -7.54
N LEU A 48 -6.13 1.26 -6.73
CA LEU A 48 -5.24 2.41 -6.95
C LEU A 48 -4.41 2.25 -8.22
N THR A 49 -4.02 1.03 -8.56
CA THR A 49 -3.32 0.70 -9.81
C THR A 49 -4.24 0.91 -11.01
N ALA A 50 -5.47 0.38 -10.95
CA ALA A 50 -6.47 0.56 -11.99
C ALA A 50 -6.85 2.04 -12.22
N ALA A 51 -6.85 2.84 -11.15
CA ALA A 51 -7.04 4.29 -11.23
C ALA A 51 -5.80 5.08 -11.70
N GLY A 52 -4.66 4.41 -11.92
CA GLY A 52 -3.43 5.02 -12.41
C GLY A 52 -2.55 5.70 -11.35
N TYR A 53 -2.84 5.50 -10.06
CA TYR A 53 -2.01 6.01 -8.95
C TYR A 53 -0.81 5.13 -8.64
N ALA A 54 -0.89 3.83 -8.96
CA ALA A 54 0.20 2.88 -8.92
C ALA A 54 0.45 2.34 -10.34
N GLY A 55 1.72 2.15 -10.74
CA GLY A 55 2.01 1.63 -12.08
C GLY A 55 3.30 2.10 -12.76
N ARG A 56 4.21 2.78 -12.07
CA ARG A 56 5.51 3.15 -12.66
C ARG A 56 6.69 2.75 -11.78
N ASN A 57 6.93 1.46 -11.71
CA ASN A 57 8.25 0.94 -11.35
C ASN A 57 8.61 -0.21 -12.30
N ARG A 58 8.80 0.14 -13.58
CA ARG A 58 9.56 -0.70 -14.49
C ARG A 58 11.02 -0.40 -14.17
N ARG A 59 11.70 -1.42 -13.64
CA ARG A 59 13.11 -1.46 -13.28
C ARG A 59 14.01 -0.62 -14.20
#